data_AF-E8RV48-F1
#
_entry.id   AF-E8RV48-F1
#
_cell.length_a   1.000
_cell.length_b   1.000
_cell.length_c   1.000
_cell.angle_alpha   90.00
_cell.angle_beta   90.00
_cell.angle_gamma   90.00
#
_symmetry.space_group_name_H-M   'P 1'
#
loop_
_entity.id
_entity.type
_entity.pdbx_description
1 polymer ?
#
loop_
_entity_poly.entity_id
_entity_poly.type
_entity_poly.pdbx_seq_one_letter_code
_entity_poly.pdbx_strand_id
1 'polypeptide(L)'
;MTDAIALLIPPREKDLGGFTVKRILPFAKHRMVGPWIFFDHMGPAVFEPGKGTNVRPHPHINLATVTYLFEGHIHHRDSLGSDQVITPGAINLMVAGRGIVHSEREPLEGIDTTRQLHGLQLWHALPEADEEIEAAFFHYDAEEIPSVTVEGVPVRVMMGTAYGVTSPVKTYAETLYLEARLSAGQALVLPDHVAERGLYVVSGRATVNGTPVEASHMVILNSGATVSVTTDTEAQLALIGGEPFTERHIYWNFVSSRKERIEQAKADWREGRFPKVPGDEIEFIPLPVE
;
A
#
# COMPACT_ATOMS: atom_id res chain seq x y z
N MET A 1 4.91 -30.42 10.83
CA MET A 1 4.91 -28.96 10.64
C MET A 1 4.35 -28.70 9.27
N THR A 2 3.19 -28.05 9.18
CA THR A 2 2.67 -27.54 7.91
C THR A 2 3.71 -26.60 7.32
N ASP A 3 3.92 -26.67 6.00
CA ASP A 3 4.76 -25.71 5.30
C ASP A 3 4.18 -24.31 5.58
N ALA A 4 4.99 -23.39 6.09
CA ALA A 4 4.53 -22.05 6.47
C ALA A 4 4.37 -21.14 5.25
N ILE A 5 5.07 -21.45 4.15
CA ILE A 5 5.19 -20.60 2.99
C ILE A 5 4.41 -21.23 1.83
N ALA A 6 3.42 -20.49 1.31
CA ALA A 6 2.66 -20.89 0.13
C ALA A 6 3.36 -20.47 -1.16
N LEU A 7 3.93 -19.26 -1.18
CA LEU A 7 4.54 -18.65 -2.36
C LEU A 7 5.57 -17.59 -1.95
N LEU A 8 6.68 -17.52 -2.68
CA LEU A 8 7.62 -16.41 -2.63
C LEU A 8 7.47 -15.57 -3.90
N ILE A 9 7.19 -14.27 -3.73
CA ILE A 9 6.99 -13.31 -4.82
C ILE A 9 8.22 -12.39 -4.89
N PRO A 10 8.99 -12.41 -6.00
CA PRO A 10 10.10 -11.49 -6.21
C PRO A 10 9.60 -10.09 -6.61
N PRO A 11 10.41 -9.04 -6.38
CA PRO A 11 10.08 -7.70 -6.84
C PRO A 11 10.11 -7.63 -8.37
N ARG A 12 9.28 -6.75 -8.93
CA ARG A 12 9.33 -6.38 -10.35
C ARG A 12 9.38 -4.88 -10.47
N GLU A 13 10.36 -4.36 -11.18
CA GLU A 13 10.48 -2.93 -11.40
C GLU A 13 9.39 -2.42 -12.33
N LYS A 14 8.82 -1.26 -11.98
CA LYS A 14 7.85 -0.54 -12.80
C LYS A 14 8.18 0.94 -12.82
N ASP A 15 8.36 1.50 -14.01
CA ASP A 15 8.49 2.94 -14.21
C ASP A 15 7.12 3.62 -14.15
N LEU A 16 7.03 4.67 -13.34
CA LEU A 16 5.86 5.53 -13.17
C LEU A 16 5.99 6.89 -13.88
N GLY A 17 6.98 7.05 -14.77
CA GLY A 17 7.23 8.27 -15.53
C GLY A 17 8.30 9.15 -14.89
N GLY A 18 9.45 8.57 -14.57
CA GLY A 18 10.58 9.28 -13.94
C GLY A 18 10.94 8.79 -12.53
N PHE A 19 10.23 7.78 -12.04
CA PHE A 19 10.47 7.12 -10.77
C PHE A 19 10.12 5.63 -10.90
N THR A 20 11.02 4.76 -10.45
CA THR A 20 10.82 3.30 -10.47
C THR A 20 10.37 2.81 -9.11
N VAL A 21 9.33 1.98 -9.10
CA VAL A 21 8.85 1.27 -7.92
C VAL A 21 9.05 -0.24 -8.06
N LYS A 22 9.02 -0.96 -6.94
CA LYS A 22 9.03 -2.43 -6.92
C LYS A 22 7.61 -2.93 -6.69
N ARG A 23 6.99 -3.49 -7.73
CA ARG A 23 5.63 -4.02 -7.73
C ARG A 23 5.55 -5.48 -7.31
N ILE A 24 4.86 -5.71 -6.20
CA ILE A 24 4.64 -7.04 -5.62
C ILE A 24 3.27 -7.57 -6.00
N LEU A 25 2.20 -6.83 -5.71
CA LEU A 25 0.84 -7.18 -6.09
C LEU A 25 0.29 -6.21 -7.16
N PRO A 26 -0.52 -6.70 -8.11
CA PRO A 26 -0.94 -8.10 -8.29
C PRO A 26 0.17 -8.98 -8.89
N PHE A 27 0.24 -10.25 -8.50
CA PHE A 27 1.12 -11.26 -9.09
C PHE A 27 0.29 -12.30 -9.86
N ALA A 28 0.81 -12.83 -10.98
CA ALA A 28 0.04 -13.72 -11.87
C ALA A 28 -0.52 -14.96 -11.16
N LYS A 29 0.21 -15.49 -10.16
CA LYS A 29 -0.21 -16.63 -9.35
C LYS A 29 -0.87 -16.25 -8.02
N HIS A 30 -0.93 -14.96 -7.69
CA HIS A 30 -1.47 -14.46 -6.42
C HIS A 30 -1.82 -12.98 -6.56
N ARG A 31 -3.09 -12.67 -6.79
CA ARG A 31 -3.52 -11.31 -7.14
C ARG A 31 -3.84 -10.45 -5.92
N MET A 32 -4.22 -11.09 -4.80
CA MET A 32 -4.66 -10.42 -3.58
C MET A 32 -4.14 -11.16 -2.35
N VAL A 33 -4.02 -10.46 -1.22
CA VAL A 33 -3.84 -11.03 0.12
C VAL A 33 -4.94 -10.44 1.00
N GLY A 34 -5.94 -11.23 1.35
CA GLY A 34 -7.19 -10.74 1.91
C GLY A 34 -7.76 -9.62 1.02
N PRO A 35 -8.00 -8.42 1.55
CA PRO A 35 -8.49 -7.30 0.75
C PRO A 35 -7.40 -6.54 -0.03
N TRP A 36 -6.11 -6.81 0.21
CA TRP A 36 -4.99 -6.10 -0.42
C TRP A 36 -4.78 -6.58 -1.85
N ILE A 37 -5.04 -5.71 -2.84
CA ILE A 37 -5.02 -6.05 -4.28
C ILE A 37 -3.83 -5.46 -5.04
N PHE A 38 -3.11 -4.55 -4.40
CA PHE A 38 -1.95 -3.86 -4.96
C PHE A 38 -0.93 -3.56 -3.88
N PHE A 39 0.35 -3.67 -4.22
CA PHE A 39 1.45 -3.37 -3.31
C PHE A 39 2.66 -2.94 -4.15
N ASP A 40 3.00 -1.66 -4.04
CA ASP A 40 4.24 -1.09 -4.56
C ASP A 40 5.12 -0.61 -3.41
N HIS A 41 6.42 -0.89 -3.52
CA HIS A 41 7.45 -0.31 -2.67
C HIS A 41 8.16 0.81 -3.44
N MET A 42 8.06 2.02 -2.90
CA MET A 42 8.69 3.25 -3.38
C MET A 42 10.06 3.41 -2.72
N GLY A 43 11.13 3.47 -3.51
CA GLY A 43 12.48 3.74 -2.99
C GLY A 43 13.18 2.55 -2.29
N PRO A 44 14.17 2.84 -1.42
CA PRO A 44 14.73 4.15 -1.12
C PRO A 44 15.26 4.84 -2.39
N ALA A 45 14.90 6.10 -2.60
CA ALA A 45 15.34 6.89 -3.75
C ALA A 45 15.77 8.29 -3.32
N VAL A 46 16.72 8.85 -4.06
CA VAL A 46 17.22 10.22 -3.88
C VAL A 46 16.94 11.00 -5.15
N PHE A 47 16.32 12.16 -5.01
CA PHE A 47 16.03 13.09 -6.10
C PHE A 47 16.92 14.32 -5.99
N GLU A 48 17.51 14.71 -7.12
CA GLU A 48 18.22 15.97 -7.27
C GLU A 48 17.26 17.17 -7.12
N PRO A 49 17.76 18.37 -6.75
CA PRO A 49 16.97 19.59 -6.74
C PRO A 49 16.14 19.78 -8.03
N GLY A 50 14.86 20.11 -7.88
CA GLY A 50 13.92 20.29 -8.98
C GLY A 50 13.35 19.00 -9.57
N LYS A 51 13.68 17.84 -9.00
CA LYS A 51 13.15 16.52 -9.37
C LYS A 51 12.41 15.91 -8.19
N GLY A 52 11.54 14.96 -8.48
CA GLY A 52 10.73 14.29 -7.47
C GLY A 52 9.63 13.47 -8.10
N THR A 53 8.73 12.97 -7.25
CA THR A 53 7.53 12.30 -7.74
C THR A 53 6.58 13.29 -8.40
N ASN A 54 5.95 12.89 -9.50
CA ASN A 54 5.05 13.77 -10.23
C ASN A 54 3.92 12.98 -10.90
N VAL A 55 3.16 12.24 -10.09
CA VAL A 55 2.03 11.46 -10.55
C VAL A 55 0.85 12.40 -10.77
N ARG A 56 0.63 12.71 -12.06
CA ARG A 56 -0.44 13.59 -12.54
C ARG A 56 -1.83 13.06 -12.18
N PRO A 57 -2.88 13.91 -12.22
CA PRO A 57 -4.26 13.52 -11.97
C PRO A 57 -4.66 12.22 -12.68
N HIS A 58 -5.14 11.25 -11.91
CA HIS A 58 -5.62 9.97 -12.38
C HIS A 58 -6.77 9.44 -11.50
N PRO A 59 -7.71 8.67 -12.07
CA PRO A 59 -8.88 8.18 -11.38
C PRO A 59 -8.63 6.82 -10.70
N HIS A 60 -9.41 6.53 -9.66
CA HIS A 60 -9.61 5.20 -9.08
C HIS A 60 -11.11 4.93 -8.88
N ILE A 61 -11.50 3.64 -8.85
CA ILE A 61 -12.86 3.20 -8.47
C ILE A 61 -12.79 1.93 -7.61
N ASN A 62 -13.80 1.77 -6.74
CA ASN A 62 -14.12 0.61 -5.90
C ASN A 62 -12.95 0.07 -5.04
N LEU A 63 -11.99 0.94 -4.71
CA LEU A 63 -10.83 0.64 -3.88
C LEU A 63 -10.57 1.77 -2.89
N ALA A 64 -9.68 1.54 -1.94
CA ALA A 64 -9.01 2.58 -1.18
C ALA A 64 -7.50 2.49 -1.37
N THR A 65 -6.82 3.61 -1.57
CA THR A 65 -5.35 3.67 -1.54
C THR A 65 -4.87 3.92 -0.12
N VAL A 66 -3.76 3.29 0.25
CA VAL A 66 -3.10 3.42 1.55
C VAL A 66 -1.64 3.77 1.29
N THR A 67 -1.24 4.96 1.70
CA THR A 67 0.14 5.45 1.58
C THR A 67 0.79 5.49 2.94
N TYR A 68 1.99 4.91 3.06
CA TYR A 68 2.81 4.97 4.26
C TYR A 68 4.26 5.29 3.88
N LEU A 69 4.85 6.30 4.52
CA LEU A 69 6.22 6.73 4.25
C LEU A 69 7.17 6.37 5.39
N PHE A 70 8.32 5.79 5.05
CA PHE A 70 9.47 5.65 5.94
C PHE A 70 10.34 6.91 5.93
N GLU A 71 10.48 7.55 4.76
CA GLU A 71 11.26 8.76 4.53
C GLU A 71 10.63 9.60 3.42
N GLY A 72 10.85 10.90 3.47
CA GLY A 72 10.36 11.84 2.45
C GLY A 72 8.95 12.35 2.69
N HIS A 73 8.42 12.98 1.65
CA HIS A 73 7.10 13.58 1.65
C HIS A 73 6.43 13.38 0.31
N ILE A 74 5.10 13.30 0.31
CA ILE A 74 4.28 13.33 -0.91
C ILE A 74 3.17 14.35 -0.70
N HIS A 75 2.95 15.22 -1.68
CA HIS A 75 1.82 16.13 -1.73
C HIS A 75 0.66 15.47 -2.48
N HIS A 76 -0.39 15.11 -1.74
CA HIS A 76 -1.64 14.58 -2.25
C HIS A 76 -2.65 15.70 -2.47
N ARG A 77 -3.28 15.71 -3.64
CA ARG A 77 -4.48 16.51 -3.92
C ARG A 77 -5.53 15.66 -4.61
N ASP A 78 -6.81 15.88 -4.30
CA ASP A 78 -7.89 15.12 -4.92
C ASP A 78 -9.11 15.96 -5.32
N SER A 79 -10.03 15.30 -6.03
CA SER A 79 -11.26 15.90 -6.55
C SER A 79 -12.28 16.28 -5.48
N LEU A 80 -12.07 15.90 -4.22
CA LEU A 80 -12.88 16.37 -3.08
C LEU A 80 -12.37 17.72 -2.57
N GLY A 81 -11.21 18.17 -3.04
CA GLY A 81 -10.53 19.37 -2.57
C GLY A 81 -9.59 19.11 -1.40
N SER A 82 -9.27 17.85 -1.09
CA SER A 82 -8.22 17.55 -0.12
C SER A 82 -6.87 18.04 -0.65
N ASP A 83 -6.05 18.60 0.23
CA ASP A 83 -4.72 19.11 -0.04
C ASP A 83 -3.86 18.76 1.19
N GLN A 84 -3.04 17.72 1.08
CA GLN A 84 -2.33 17.13 2.22
C GLN A 84 -0.91 16.71 1.84
N VAL A 85 0.07 17.15 2.62
CA VAL A 85 1.44 16.62 2.56
C VAL A 85 1.56 15.50 3.58
N ILE A 86 1.81 14.27 3.13
CA ILE A 86 2.11 13.13 4.02
C ILE A 86 3.59 13.13 4.40
N THR A 87 3.86 12.85 5.67
CA THR A 87 5.19 12.81 6.29
C THR A 87 5.53 11.39 6.76
N PRO A 88 6.79 11.10 7.15
CA PRO A 88 7.17 9.78 7.61
C PRO A 88 6.38 9.31 8.84
N GLY A 89 5.90 8.07 8.81
CA GLY A 89 5.12 7.47 9.89
C GLY A 89 3.61 7.76 9.85
N ALA A 90 3.17 8.74 9.08
CA ALA A 90 1.76 9.05 8.86
C ALA A 90 1.13 8.11 7.81
N ILE A 91 -0.21 8.05 7.79
CA ILE A 91 -0.98 7.27 6.82
C ILE A 91 -1.99 8.17 6.11
N ASN A 92 -1.99 8.13 4.78
CA ASN A 92 -3.12 8.61 3.97
C ASN A 92 -3.99 7.42 3.56
N LEU A 93 -5.29 7.54 3.79
CA LEU A 93 -6.32 6.62 3.31
C LEU A 93 -7.26 7.38 2.37
N MET A 94 -7.14 7.14 1.07
CA MET A 94 -8.06 7.70 0.08
C MET A 94 -9.04 6.62 -0.38
N VAL A 95 -10.31 6.78 -0.04
CA VAL A 95 -11.39 5.88 -0.42
C VAL A 95 -11.99 6.37 -1.73
N ALA A 96 -11.84 5.58 -2.80
CA ALA A 96 -12.33 5.97 -4.12
C ALA A 96 -13.84 5.77 -4.27
N GLY A 97 -14.40 4.71 -3.67
CA GLY A 97 -15.82 4.37 -3.81
C GLY A 97 -16.26 4.37 -5.28
N ARG A 98 -17.34 5.08 -5.60
CA ARG A 98 -17.82 5.22 -6.98
C ARG A 98 -16.88 5.97 -7.93
N GLY A 99 -15.89 6.70 -7.42
CA GLY A 99 -14.87 7.36 -8.22
C GLY A 99 -14.26 8.59 -7.56
N ILE A 100 -12.94 8.66 -7.59
CA ILE A 100 -12.15 9.83 -7.19
C ILE A 100 -11.03 10.05 -8.20
N VAL A 101 -10.60 11.31 -8.40
CA VAL A 101 -9.39 11.66 -9.14
C VAL A 101 -8.41 12.30 -8.17
N HIS A 102 -7.15 11.91 -8.22
CA HIS A 102 -6.11 12.50 -7.38
C HIS A 102 -4.76 12.61 -8.09
N SER A 103 -3.88 13.44 -7.54
CA SER A 103 -2.48 13.54 -7.91
C SER A 103 -1.59 13.38 -6.67
N GLU A 104 -0.42 12.80 -6.88
CA GLU A 104 0.63 12.60 -5.87
C GLU A 104 1.92 13.19 -6.44
N ARG A 105 2.33 14.35 -5.92
CA ARG A 105 3.45 15.12 -6.44
C ARG A 105 4.45 15.45 -5.35
N GLU A 106 5.64 15.87 -5.74
CA GLU A 106 6.61 16.45 -4.83
C GLU A 106 6.06 17.77 -4.26
N PRO A 107 6.13 18.00 -2.93
CA PRO A 107 5.83 19.30 -2.36
C PRO A 107 6.72 20.39 -2.95
N LEU A 108 6.16 21.58 -3.22
CA LEU A 108 6.94 22.73 -3.71
C LEU A 108 7.95 23.22 -2.68
N GLU A 109 7.66 23.03 -1.40
CA GLU A 109 8.56 23.44 -0.33
C GLU A 109 9.88 22.65 -0.40
N GLY A 110 10.99 23.38 -0.48
CA GLY A 110 12.35 22.85 -0.59
C GLY A 110 12.59 21.98 -1.83
N ILE A 111 11.87 22.26 -2.92
CA ILE A 111 12.14 21.70 -4.25
C ILE A 111 13.59 21.97 -4.71
N ASP A 112 14.24 23.01 -4.20
CA ASP A 112 15.63 23.38 -4.52
C ASP A 112 16.69 22.57 -3.74
N THR A 113 16.29 21.53 -3.01
CA THR A 113 17.19 20.68 -2.20
C THR A 113 17.11 19.22 -2.61
N THR A 114 18.15 18.43 -2.31
CA THR A 114 18.11 16.98 -2.47
C THR A 114 17.04 16.38 -1.56
N ARG A 115 16.18 15.53 -2.13
CA ARG A 115 15.07 14.88 -1.42
C ARG A 115 15.21 13.37 -1.42
N GLN A 116 14.60 12.73 -0.44
CA GLN A 116 14.52 11.28 -0.33
C GLN A 116 13.05 10.86 -0.37
N LEU A 117 12.79 9.68 -0.91
CA LEU A 117 11.48 9.02 -0.81
C LEU A 117 11.68 7.54 -0.55
N HIS A 118 11.03 7.06 0.50
CA HIS A 118 10.98 5.64 0.83
C HIS A 118 9.63 5.34 1.48
N GLY A 119 8.85 4.43 0.92
CA GLY A 119 7.50 4.15 1.41
C GLY A 119 6.80 3.01 0.70
N LEU A 120 5.56 2.76 1.09
CA LEU A 120 4.70 1.72 0.56
C LEU A 120 3.39 2.34 0.08
N GLN A 121 2.95 1.95 -1.11
CA GLN A 121 1.64 2.29 -1.69
C GLN A 121 0.86 1.00 -1.88
N LEU A 122 -0.26 0.86 -1.15
CA LEU A 122 -1.10 -0.33 -1.20
C LEU A 122 -2.51 0.05 -1.64
N TRP A 123 -3.22 -0.87 -2.29
CA TRP A 123 -4.66 -0.72 -2.52
C TRP A 123 -5.43 -1.80 -1.80
N HIS A 124 -6.51 -1.38 -1.16
CA HIS A 124 -7.50 -2.23 -0.53
C HIS A 124 -8.71 -2.27 -1.47
N ALA A 125 -9.08 -3.45 -1.97
CA ALA A 125 -10.36 -3.59 -2.67
C ALA A 125 -11.49 -3.31 -1.67
N LEU A 126 -12.53 -2.58 -2.08
CA LEU A 126 -13.70 -2.41 -1.21
C LEU A 126 -14.56 -3.70 -1.23
N PRO A 127 -15.22 -4.04 -0.10
CA PRO A 127 -16.28 -5.04 -0.11
C PRO A 127 -17.34 -4.70 -1.16
N GLU A 128 -18.01 -5.71 -1.72
CA GLU A 128 -19.01 -5.51 -2.78
C GLU A 128 -20.12 -4.51 -2.39
N ALA A 129 -20.53 -4.53 -1.12
CA ALA A 129 -21.53 -3.60 -0.58
C ALA A 129 -21.05 -2.14 -0.51
N ASP A 130 -19.73 -1.93 -0.46
CA ASP A 130 -19.09 -0.62 -0.31
C ASP A 130 -18.49 -0.09 -1.62
N GLU A 131 -18.51 -0.86 -2.71
CA GLU A 131 -17.87 -0.45 -3.97
C GLU A 131 -18.35 0.91 -4.46
N GLU A 132 -19.64 1.23 -4.32
CA GLU A 132 -20.25 2.45 -4.86
C GLU A 132 -20.54 3.54 -3.81
N ILE A 133 -19.90 3.49 -2.63
CA ILE A 133 -20.01 4.56 -1.64
C ILE A 133 -19.41 5.88 -2.15
N GLU A 134 -19.69 6.96 -1.40
CA GLU A 134 -19.03 8.25 -1.62
C GLU A 134 -17.52 8.14 -1.41
N ALA A 135 -16.78 8.84 -2.26
CA ALA A 135 -15.34 8.98 -2.06
C ALA A 135 -15.05 9.78 -0.78
N ALA A 136 -13.92 9.48 -0.13
CA ALA A 136 -13.49 10.14 1.09
C ALA A 136 -11.95 10.14 1.21
N PHE A 137 -11.41 11.08 1.97
CA PHE A 137 -9.99 11.13 2.30
C PHE A 137 -9.81 11.25 3.82
N PHE A 138 -8.88 10.49 4.37
CA PHE A 138 -8.50 10.53 5.77
C PHE A 138 -6.98 10.59 5.89
N HIS A 139 -6.49 11.52 6.71
CA HIS A 139 -5.10 11.60 7.12
C HIS A 139 -4.99 11.19 8.59
N TYR A 140 -3.99 10.40 8.91
CA TYR A 140 -3.65 10.00 10.27
C TYR A 140 -2.19 10.36 10.52
N ASP A 141 -1.94 11.22 11.49
CA ASP A 141 -0.61 11.65 11.89
C ASP A 141 0.18 10.46 12.47
N ALA A 142 1.51 10.57 12.45
CA ALA A 142 2.40 9.49 12.89
C ALA A 142 2.17 9.09 14.35
N GLU A 143 1.79 10.05 15.19
CA GLU A 143 1.51 9.90 16.62
C GLU A 143 0.19 9.17 16.89
N GLU A 144 -0.74 9.17 15.93
CA GLU A 144 -2.02 8.46 16.05
C GLU A 144 -1.89 6.97 15.79
N ILE A 145 -0.82 6.55 15.10
CA ILE A 145 -0.57 5.15 14.75
C ILE A 145 0.08 4.42 15.94
N PRO A 146 -0.62 3.44 16.56
CA PRO A 146 -0.13 2.81 17.78
C PRO A 146 1.12 1.98 17.53
N SER A 147 2.04 2.04 18.49
CA SER A 147 3.27 1.24 18.53
C SER A 147 3.30 0.40 19.80
N VAL A 148 3.84 -0.81 19.68
CA VAL A 148 4.02 -1.76 20.79
C VAL A 148 5.36 -2.47 20.65
N THR A 149 5.92 -2.97 21.75
CA THR A 149 7.10 -3.82 21.74
C THR A 149 6.70 -5.26 22.01
N VAL A 150 6.97 -6.16 21.06
CA VAL A 150 6.66 -7.59 21.14
C VAL A 150 7.97 -8.35 21.19
N GLU A 151 8.26 -9.05 22.27
CA GLU A 151 9.52 -9.83 22.41
C GLU A 151 10.79 -8.97 22.18
N GLY A 152 10.72 -7.67 22.51
CA GLY A 152 11.81 -6.71 22.27
C GLY A 152 11.83 -6.09 20.87
N VAL A 153 10.94 -6.49 19.96
CA VAL A 153 10.80 -5.96 18.60
C VAL A 153 9.80 -4.80 18.57
N PRO A 154 10.19 -3.60 18.13
CA PRO A 154 9.26 -2.51 17.86
C PRO A 154 8.32 -2.87 16.70
N VAL A 155 7.01 -2.75 16.95
CA VAL A 155 5.95 -3.00 15.98
C VAL A 155 5.01 -1.80 15.94
N ARG A 156 4.70 -1.30 14.74
CA ARG A 156 3.61 -0.33 14.50
C ARG A 156 2.41 -1.05 13.92
N VAL A 157 1.24 -0.94 14.55
CA VAL A 157 0.00 -1.51 14.01
C VAL A 157 -0.66 -0.42 13.17
N MET A 158 -0.40 -0.46 11.86
CA MET A 158 -0.79 0.57 10.90
C MET A 158 -2.28 0.51 10.55
N MET A 159 -2.84 -0.68 10.34
CA MET A 159 -4.29 -0.88 10.13
C MET A 159 -4.75 -2.18 10.80
N GLY A 160 -5.94 -2.15 11.38
CA GLY A 160 -6.53 -3.29 12.09
C GLY A 160 -6.07 -3.41 13.54
N THR A 161 -6.08 -4.65 14.06
CA THR A 161 -5.73 -4.96 15.45
C THR A 161 -4.64 -6.03 15.50
N ALA A 162 -3.60 -5.83 16.31
CA ALA A 162 -2.60 -6.85 16.57
C ALA A 162 -1.96 -6.61 17.93
N TYR A 163 -1.48 -7.68 18.58
CA TYR A 163 -0.72 -7.59 19.83
C TYR A 163 -1.41 -6.76 20.93
N GLY A 164 -2.74 -6.80 20.98
CA GLY A 164 -3.55 -6.10 21.99
C GLY A 164 -3.77 -4.61 21.74
N VAL A 165 -3.34 -4.06 20.59
CA VAL A 165 -3.58 -2.66 20.19
C VAL A 165 -4.33 -2.58 18.86
N THR A 166 -5.10 -1.51 18.67
CA THR A 166 -5.95 -1.29 17.50
C THR A 166 -5.64 0.07 16.88
N SER A 167 -5.37 0.10 15.57
CA SER A 167 -5.17 1.32 14.79
C SER A 167 -6.48 2.11 14.64
N PRO A 168 -6.46 3.46 14.67
CA PRO A 168 -7.63 4.27 14.36
C PRO A 168 -7.95 4.31 12.86
N VAL A 169 -7.05 3.83 11.99
CA VAL A 169 -7.24 3.88 10.54
C VAL A 169 -8.46 3.08 10.14
N LYS A 170 -9.41 3.75 9.48
CA LYS A 170 -10.67 3.16 9.02
C LYS A 170 -10.43 1.93 8.15
N THR A 171 -11.16 0.85 8.45
CA THR A 171 -11.20 -0.38 7.65
C THR A 171 -12.62 -0.64 7.14
N TYR A 172 -12.74 -1.38 6.05
CA TYR A 172 -14.02 -1.82 5.47
C TYR A 172 -14.18 -3.34 5.50
N ALA A 173 -13.15 -4.06 5.98
CA ALA A 173 -13.08 -5.50 6.09
C ALA A 173 -12.20 -5.86 7.29
N GLU A 174 -12.11 -7.15 7.62
CA GLU A 174 -11.02 -7.63 8.46
C GLU A 174 -9.68 -7.35 7.76
N THR A 175 -8.85 -6.52 8.39
CA THR A 175 -7.60 -6.01 7.82
C THR A 175 -6.47 -6.14 8.83
N LEU A 176 -5.29 -6.51 8.36
CA LEU A 176 -4.04 -6.46 9.09
C LEU A 176 -3.01 -5.71 8.27
N TYR A 177 -2.39 -4.70 8.85
CA TYR A 177 -1.20 -4.04 8.31
C TYR A 177 -0.30 -3.60 9.45
N LEU A 178 0.94 -4.09 9.50
CA LEU A 178 1.90 -3.71 10.51
C LEU A 178 3.31 -3.57 9.95
N GLU A 179 4.11 -2.74 10.61
CA GLU A 179 5.55 -2.61 10.41
C GLU A 179 6.25 -3.24 11.61
N ALA A 180 7.28 -4.03 11.38
CA ALA A 180 8.15 -4.53 12.44
C ALA A 180 9.62 -4.26 12.10
N ARG A 181 10.42 -3.85 13.09
CA ARG A 181 11.86 -3.60 12.93
C ARG A 181 12.64 -4.54 13.84
N LEU A 182 13.28 -5.55 13.26
CA LEU A 182 14.05 -6.53 14.01
C LEU A 182 15.53 -6.16 13.95
N SER A 183 16.21 -6.27 15.08
CA SER A 183 17.66 -6.24 15.22
C SER A 183 18.23 -7.66 15.15
N ALA A 184 19.55 -7.76 14.94
CA ALA A 184 20.24 -9.05 14.85
C ALA A 184 19.95 -9.94 16.07
N GLY A 185 19.55 -11.19 15.82
CA GLY A 185 19.23 -12.18 16.83
C GLY A 185 17.81 -12.08 17.41
N GLN A 186 17.01 -11.08 17.01
CA GLN A 186 15.61 -11.00 17.43
C GLN A 186 14.72 -11.96 16.64
N ALA A 187 13.62 -12.33 17.29
CA ALA A 187 12.54 -13.13 16.73
C ALA A 187 11.20 -12.41 16.95
N LEU A 188 10.25 -12.63 16.05
CA LEU A 188 8.88 -12.17 16.18
C LEU A 188 7.92 -13.26 15.73
N VAL A 189 7.00 -13.67 16.59
CA VAL A 189 5.84 -14.46 16.19
C VAL A 189 4.79 -13.55 15.55
N LEU A 190 4.40 -13.85 14.31
CA LEU A 190 3.43 -13.05 13.56
C LEU A 190 2.00 -13.31 14.06
N PRO A 191 1.09 -12.30 13.99
CA PRO A 191 -0.32 -12.53 14.31
C PRO A 191 -0.92 -13.56 13.36
N ASP A 192 -1.85 -14.37 13.87
CA ASP A 192 -2.48 -15.49 13.16
C ASP A 192 -4.01 -15.45 13.19
N HIS A 193 -4.60 -14.34 13.65
CA HIS A 193 -6.04 -14.16 13.75
C HIS A 193 -6.73 -13.88 12.41
N VAL A 194 -5.99 -13.43 11.38
CA VAL A 194 -6.54 -13.22 10.03
C VAL A 194 -6.23 -14.40 9.11
N ALA A 195 -7.15 -14.70 8.21
CA ALA A 195 -7.08 -15.90 7.37
C ALA A 195 -5.93 -15.88 6.35
N GLU A 196 -5.74 -14.76 5.66
CA GLU A 196 -4.69 -14.57 4.64
C GLU A 196 -3.64 -13.57 5.10
N ARG A 197 -2.36 -13.90 4.85
CA ARG A 197 -1.22 -13.08 5.29
C ARG A 197 -0.09 -13.08 4.25
N GLY A 198 0.52 -11.92 4.08
CA GLY A 198 1.68 -11.69 3.24
C GLY A 198 2.74 -10.91 4.00
N LEU A 199 3.93 -11.49 4.17
CA LEU A 199 5.07 -10.84 4.82
C LEU A 199 6.03 -10.29 3.77
N TYR A 200 6.23 -8.97 3.75
CA TYR A 200 7.17 -8.28 2.89
C TYR A 200 8.43 -7.87 3.66
N VAL A 201 9.60 -8.15 3.10
CA VAL A 201 10.88 -7.64 3.62
C VAL A 201 11.18 -6.31 2.95
N VAL A 202 10.99 -5.20 3.66
CA VAL A 202 11.27 -3.85 3.14
C VAL A 202 12.76 -3.67 2.92
N SER A 203 13.56 -3.95 3.95
CA SER A 203 15.02 -3.83 3.95
C SER A 203 15.67 -4.90 4.84
N GLY A 204 16.97 -5.13 4.64
CA GLY A 204 17.72 -6.18 5.34
C GLY A 204 17.41 -7.58 4.82
N ARG A 205 17.42 -8.55 5.73
CA ARG A 205 17.14 -9.96 5.42
C ARG A 205 16.36 -10.59 6.56
N ALA A 206 15.45 -11.50 6.23
CA ALA A 206 14.65 -12.20 7.22
C ALA A 206 14.75 -13.71 6.99
N THR A 207 14.47 -14.48 8.04
CA THR A 207 14.29 -15.93 7.96
C THR A 207 12.90 -16.26 8.47
N VAL A 208 12.06 -16.82 7.62
CA VAL A 208 10.67 -17.17 7.92
C VAL A 208 10.58 -18.68 8.13
N ASN A 209 10.34 -19.13 9.36
CA ASN A 209 10.33 -20.56 9.74
C ASN A 209 11.54 -21.35 9.19
N GLY A 210 12.73 -20.75 9.18
CA GLY A 210 13.97 -21.37 8.69
C GLY A 210 14.28 -21.13 7.21
N THR A 211 13.37 -20.52 6.44
CA THR A 211 13.61 -20.15 5.04
C THR A 211 14.13 -18.72 4.93
N PRO A 212 15.34 -18.49 4.38
CA PRO A 212 15.85 -17.15 4.14
C PRO A 212 15.01 -16.40 3.09
N VAL A 213 14.79 -15.11 3.33
CA VAL A 213 14.02 -14.21 2.47
C VAL A 213 14.79 -12.90 2.32
N GLU A 214 15.08 -12.55 1.07
CA GLU A 214 15.82 -11.34 0.74
C GLU A 214 14.92 -10.09 0.81
N ALA A 215 15.56 -8.92 0.94
CA ALA A 215 14.88 -7.65 0.78
C ALA A 215 14.04 -7.61 -0.51
N SER A 216 12.98 -6.83 -0.45
CA SER A 216 12.02 -6.60 -1.52
C SER A 216 11.25 -7.83 -2.00
N HIS A 217 11.29 -8.96 -1.26
CA HIS A 217 10.44 -10.12 -1.53
C HIS A 217 9.23 -10.16 -0.60
N MET A 218 8.13 -10.72 -1.11
CA MET A 218 6.94 -11.04 -0.31
C MET A 218 6.76 -12.54 -0.18
N VAL A 219 6.50 -13.00 1.05
CA VAL A 219 6.13 -14.37 1.39
C VAL A 219 4.63 -14.43 1.62
N ILE A 220 3.92 -15.20 0.80
CA ILE A 220 2.53 -15.56 1.06
C ILE A 220 2.54 -16.72 2.05
N LEU A 221 1.84 -16.57 3.17
CA LEU A 221 1.80 -17.55 4.25
C LEU A 221 0.62 -18.49 4.07
N ASN A 222 0.79 -19.76 4.42
CA ASN A 222 -0.33 -20.70 4.48
C ASN A 222 -1.30 -20.29 5.60
N SER A 223 -2.60 -20.38 5.32
CA SER A 223 -3.65 -20.08 6.31
C SER A 223 -3.53 -21.02 7.52
N GLY A 224 -3.73 -20.48 8.72
CA GLY A 224 -3.61 -21.22 9.98
C GLY A 224 -2.19 -21.62 10.40
N ALA A 225 -1.14 -21.27 9.63
CA ALA A 225 0.24 -21.53 10.05
C ALA A 225 0.70 -20.57 11.16
N THR A 226 1.28 -21.11 12.24
CA THR A 226 2.05 -20.28 13.18
C THR A 226 3.41 -19.95 12.56
N VAL A 227 3.70 -18.66 12.39
CA VAL A 227 4.89 -18.18 11.70
C VAL A 227 5.73 -17.33 12.63
N SER A 228 7.02 -17.67 12.70
CA SER A 228 8.04 -16.92 13.40
C SER A 228 9.04 -16.40 12.38
N VAL A 229 9.42 -15.13 12.54
CA VAL A 229 10.42 -14.47 11.71
C VAL A 229 11.63 -14.14 12.58
N THR A 230 12.81 -14.45 12.09
CA THR A 230 14.08 -14.07 12.73
C THR A 230 14.97 -13.32 11.74
N THR A 231 16.02 -12.70 12.26
CA THR A 231 17.06 -12.07 11.45
C THR A 231 18.41 -12.20 12.13
N ASP A 232 19.48 -12.36 11.36
CA ASP A 232 20.87 -12.31 11.83
C ASP A 232 21.52 -10.92 11.61
N THR A 233 20.78 -9.98 11.01
CA THR A 233 21.12 -8.55 10.87
C THR A 233 19.93 -7.68 11.30
N GLU A 234 19.89 -6.41 10.90
CA GLU A 234 18.64 -5.65 10.92
C GLU A 234 17.70 -6.11 9.79
N ALA A 235 16.39 -6.02 10.03
CA ALA A 235 15.34 -6.25 9.05
C ALA A 235 14.15 -5.34 9.33
N GLN A 236 13.63 -4.71 8.29
CA GLN A 236 12.36 -3.98 8.34
C GLN A 236 11.32 -4.76 7.55
N LEU A 237 10.21 -5.06 8.20
CA LEU A 237 9.17 -5.93 7.68
C LEU A 237 7.85 -5.17 7.60
N ALA A 238 7.06 -5.50 6.59
CA ALA A 238 5.66 -5.14 6.51
C ALA A 238 4.83 -6.42 6.43
N LEU A 239 3.88 -6.61 7.33
CA LEU A 239 2.93 -7.72 7.25
C LEU A 239 1.57 -7.17 6.87
N ILE A 240 1.00 -7.69 5.80
CA ILE A 240 -0.38 -7.43 5.36
C ILE A 240 -1.23 -8.69 5.53
N GLY A 241 -2.52 -8.51 5.71
CA GLY A 241 -3.47 -9.61 5.79
C GLY A 241 -4.92 -9.17 5.94
N GLY A 242 -5.81 -10.14 6.05
CA GLY A 242 -7.23 -9.91 6.24
C GLY A 242 -8.09 -11.11 5.88
N GLU A 243 -9.40 -10.89 5.82
CA GLU A 243 -10.35 -11.89 5.34
C GLU A 243 -10.24 -12.09 3.82
N PRO A 244 -10.47 -13.31 3.30
CA PRO A 244 -10.40 -13.59 1.87
C PRO A 244 -11.48 -12.82 1.10
N PHE A 245 -11.09 -12.23 -0.03
CA PHE A 245 -12.02 -11.55 -0.92
C PHE A 245 -12.33 -12.38 -2.17
N THR A 246 -13.52 -12.16 -2.74
CA THR A 246 -13.87 -12.67 -4.07
C THR A 246 -12.95 -12.06 -5.14
N GLU A 247 -12.73 -12.77 -6.25
CA GLU A 247 -11.86 -12.26 -7.32
C GLU A 247 -12.36 -10.90 -7.85
N ARG A 248 -11.42 -10.00 -8.15
CA ARG A 248 -11.70 -8.69 -8.73
C ARG A 248 -11.18 -8.56 -10.17
N HIS A 249 -11.92 -7.82 -10.97
CA HIS A 249 -11.41 -7.30 -12.23
C HIS A 249 -10.48 -6.11 -11.95
N ILE A 250 -9.31 -6.12 -12.58
CA ILE A 250 -8.34 -5.02 -12.49
C ILE A 250 -8.01 -4.58 -13.90
N TYR A 251 -8.15 -3.29 -14.17
CA TYR A 251 -7.64 -2.66 -15.38
C TYR A 251 -7.07 -1.31 -15.00
N TRP A 252 -5.77 -1.10 -15.26
CA TRP A 252 -5.08 0.14 -14.90
C TRP A 252 -5.29 0.51 -13.42
N ASN A 253 -6.03 1.58 -13.14
CA ASN A 253 -6.36 2.08 -11.79
C ASN A 253 -7.79 1.74 -11.35
N PHE A 254 -8.47 0.87 -12.10
CA PHE A 254 -9.84 0.47 -11.83
C PHE A 254 -9.87 -0.94 -11.28
N VAL A 255 -10.50 -1.08 -10.11
CA VAL A 255 -10.82 -2.35 -9.46
C VAL A 255 -12.34 -2.44 -9.39
N SER A 256 -12.91 -3.64 -9.57
CA SER A 256 -14.35 -3.85 -9.41
C SER A 256 -14.67 -5.36 -9.37
N SER A 257 -15.71 -5.74 -8.64
CA SER A 257 -16.35 -7.06 -8.72
C SER A 257 -17.03 -7.31 -10.09
N ARG A 258 -17.33 -6.24 -10.83
CA ARG A 258 -18.10 -6.24 -12.09
C ARG A 258 -17.27 -5.75 -13.26
N LYS A 259 -17.19 -6.52 -14.35
CA LYS A 259 -16.43 -6.17 -15.55
C LYS A 259 -17.04 -4.98 -16.29
N GLU A 260 -18.36 -4.92 -16.38
CA GLU A 260 -19.10 -3.82 -17.01
C GLU A 260 -18.83 -2.48 -16.32
N ARG A 261 -18.57 -2.49 -15.01
CA ARG A 261 -18.23 -1.28 -14.25
C ARG A 261 -16.85 -0.72 -14.62
N ILE A 262 -15.89 -1.60 -14.92
CA ILE A 262 -14.58 -1.22 -15.46
C ILE A 262 -14.74 -0.55 -16.83
N GLU A 263 -15.55 -1.13 -17.72
CA GLU A 263 -15.78 -0.56 -19.05
C GLU A 263 -16.47 0.81 -18.98
N GLN A 264 -17.43 0.98 -18.06
CA GLN A 264 -18.05 2.28 -17.80
C GLN A 264 -17.00 3.30 -17.32
N ALA A 265 -16.14 2.94 -16.35
CA ALA A 265 -15.11 3.84 -15.84
C ALA A 265 -14.08 4.25 -16.92
N LYS A 266 -13.72 3.33 -17.83
CA LYS A 266 -12.89 3.65 -19.00
C LYS A 266 -13.55 4.69 -19.89
N ALA A 267 -14.84 4.53 -20.19
CA ALA A 267 -15.59 5.50 -20.99
C ALA A 267 -15.68 6.86 -20.28
N ASP A 268 -16.01 6.86 -18.99
CA ASP A 268 -16.09 8.06 -18.16
C ASP A 268 -14.77 8.83 -18.12
N TRP A 269 -13.64 8.13 -18.02
CA TRP A 269 -12.33 8.79 -18.03
C TRP A 269 -11.98 9.36 -19.40
N ARG A 270 -12.23 8.62 -20.48
CA ARG A 270 -12.00 9.10 -21.86
C ARG A 270 -12.85 10.32 -22.20
N GLU A 271 -14.07 10.39 -21.68
CA GLU A 271 -15.02 11.47 -21.94
C GLU A 271 -14.92 12.61 -20.92
N GLY A 272 -14.04 12.52 -19.92
CA GLY A 272 -13.84 13.55 -18.91
C GLY A 272 -15.01 13.71 -17.93
N ARG A 273 -15.75 12.63 -17.65
CA ARG A 273 -16.89 12.60 -16.71
C ARG A 273 -16.50 12.47 -15.24
N PHE A 274 -15.25 12.09 -14.94
CA PHE A 274 -14.74 12.15 -13.57
C PHE A 274 -14.60 13.60 -13.09
N PRO A 275 -14.75 13.87 -11.79
CA PRO A 275 -14.51 15.19 -11.25
C PRO A 275 -13.03 15.57 -11.39
N LYS A 276 -12.75 16.88 -11.49
CA LYS A 276 -11.38 17.39 -11.61
C LYS A 276 -10.78 17.64 -10.23
N VAL A 277 -9.46 17.62 -10.14
CA VAL A 277 -8.71 18.02 -8.95
C VAL A 277 -8.59 19.55 -8.93
N PRO A 278 -9.17 20.25 -7.94
CA PRO A 278 -9.06 21.70 -7.85
C PRO A 278 -7.59 22.16 -7.79
N GLY A 279 -7.20 23.11 -8.64
CA GLY A 279 -5.82 23.59 -8.76
C GLY A 279 -4.85 22.64 -9.46
N ASP A 280 -5.32 21.55 -10.06
CA ASP A 280 -4.54 20.61 -10.87
C ASP A 280 -5.33 20.13 -12.11
N GLU A 281 -6.09 21.03 -12.75
CA GLU A 281 -7.07 20.67 -13.80
C GLU A 281 -6.50 20.52 -15.22
N ILE A 282 -5.23 20.92 -15.43
CA ILE A 282 -4.66 21.14 -16.77
C ILE A 282 -4.18 19.84 -17.41
N GLU A 283 -3.47 19.00 -16.67
CA GLU A 283 -2.88 17.76 -17.17
C GLU A 283 -3.43 16.55 -16.41
N PHE A 284 -3.44 15.39 -17.07
CA PHE A 284 -3.88 14.13 -16.47
C PHE A 284 -3.20 12.94 -17.16
N ILE A 285 -3.24 11.78 -16.52
CA ILE A 285 -2.74 10.53 -17.11
C ILE A 285 -3.82 9.98 -18.06
N PRO A 286 -3.58 9.91 -19.38
CA PRO A 286 -4.56 9.34 -20.29
C PRO A 286 -4.77 7.85 -19.99
N LEU A 287 -5.95 7.34 -20.31
CA LEU A 287 -6.18 5.90 -20.27
C LEU A 287 -5.11 5.19 -21.14
N PRO A 288 -4.48 4.10 -20.67
CA PRO A 288 -3.54 3.34 -21.48
C PRO A 288 -4.16 2.90 -22.81
N VAL A 289 -3.36 2.97 -23.88
CA VAL A 289 -3.73 2.42 -25.18
C VAL A 289 -3.65 0.90 -25.08
N GLU A 290 -4.64 0.20 -25.61
CA GLU A 290 -4.66 -1.28 -25.70
C GLU A 290 -3.64 -1.82 -26.70
#